data_AF-A0A1E3ABN7-F1
#
_entry.id   AF-A0A1E3ABN7-F1
#
_cell.length_a   1.000
_cell.length_b   1.000
_cell.length_c   1.000
_cell.angle_alpha   90.00
_cell.angle_beta   90.00
_cell.angle_gamma   90.00
#
_symmetry.space_group_name_H-M   'P 1'
#
loop_
_entity.id
_entity.type
_entity.pdbx_description
1 polymer ?
#
loop_
_entity_poly.entity_id
_entity_poly.type
_entity_poly.pdbx_seq_one_letter_code
_entity_poly.pdbx_strand_id
1 'polypeptide(L)'
;MKEKHSRKEYPSAEEKELHVVRNHKDTVFRLLYQNREKLLELYNALNGTAYEDTGAVEICTLENAIYMEVKNDVSFLFDSQMSLYEHQSSFNPNMPLRDLFYIARQL
;
A
#
# COMPACT_ATOMS: atom_id res chain seq x y z
N MET A 1 -70.89 1.13 1.59
CA MET A 1 -70.00 1.99 0.78
C MET A 1 -68.57 1.47 0.98
N LYS A 2 -67.90 1.02 -0.09
CA LYS A 2 -66.54 0.46 -0.02
C LYS A 2 -65.55 1.58 -0.37
N GLU A 3 -64.82 2.10 0.62
CA GLU A 3 -63.67 2.97 0.38
C GLU A 3 -62.56 2.17 -0.31
N LYS A 4 -62.24 2.53 -1.55
CA LYS A 4 -61.08 2.00 -2.27
C LYS A 4 -59.84 2.78 -1.80
N HIS A 5 -59.09 2.19 -0.88
CA HIS A 5 -57.78 2.73 -0.51
C HIS A 5 -56.79 2.41 -1.63
N SER A 6 -56.56 3.37 -2.52
CA SER A 6 -55.55 3.28 -3.59
C SER A 6 -54.16 3.37 -2.97
N ARG A 7 -53.44 2.25 -2.89
CA ARG A 7 -52.04 2.19 -2.46
C ARG A 7 -51.20 2.92 -3.51
N LYS A 8 -50.63 4.08 -3.16
CA LYS A 8 -49.65 4.75 -4.00
C LYS A 8 -48.37 3.90 -4.00
N GLU A 9 -47.99 3.39 -5.16
CA GLU A 9 -46.67 2.79 -5.38
C GLU A 9 -45.64 3.90 -5.50
N TYR A 10 -44.66 3.92 -4.61
CA TYR A 10 -43.48 4.76 -4.70
C TYR A 10 -42.41 3.98 -5.46
N PRO A 11 -41.73 4.57 -6.46
CA PRO A 11 -40.64 3.88 -7.14
C PRO A 11 -39.57 3.53 -6.12
N SER A 12 -39.16 2.26 -6.08
CA SER A 12 -38.06 1.81 -5.22
C SER A 12 -36.82 2.61 -5.61
N ALA A 13 -36.26 3.35 -4.64
CA ALA A 13 -34.96 3.97 -4.81
C ALA A 13 -34.00 2.85 -5.22
N GLU A 14 -33.44 2.94 -6.42
CA GLU A 14 -32.39 2.04 -6.87
C GLU A 14 -31.29 2.08 -5.82
N GLU A 15 -31.20 1.01 -5.04
CA GLU A 15 -30.08 0.77 -4.14
C GLU A 15 -28.84 0.66 -5.03
N LYS A 16 -28.16 1.79 -5.26
CA LYS A 16 -26.81 1.75 -5.78
C LYS A 16 -26.00 0.99 -4.74
N GLU A 17 -25.77 -0.29 -5.03
CA GLU A 17 -24.80 -1.11 -4.32
C GLU A 17 -23.51 -0.29 -4.24
N LEU A 18 -23.19 0.17 -3.03
CA LEU A 18 -21.90 0.78 -2.73
C LEU A 18 -20.87 -0.34 -2.85
N HIS A 19 -20.39 -0.56 -4.07
CA HIS A 19 -19.32 -1.50 -4.34
C HIS A 19 -18.03 -0.93 -3.73
N VAL A 20 -17.79 -1.26 -2.47
CA VAL A 20 -16.53 -0.92 -1.80
C VAL A 20 -15.41 -1.70 -2.51
N VAL A 21 -14.65 -1.01 -3.35
CA VAL A 21 -13.40 -1.53 -3.90
C VAL A 21 -12.41 -1.61 -2.73
N ARG A 22 -12.38 -2.74 -2.05
CA ARG A 22 -11.35 -3.00 -1.05
C ARG A 22 -10.06 -3.26 -1.81
N ASN A 23 -9.16 -2.29 -1.85
CA ASN A 23 -7.75 -2.51 -2.20
C ASN A 23 -7.05 -3.30 -1.06
N HIS A 24 -7.61 -4.45 -0.68
CA HIS A 24 -7.24 -5.32 0.44
C HIS A 24 -6.01 -6.18 0.12
N LYS A 25 -5.06 -5.61 -0.61
CA LYS A 25 -3.78 -6.25 -0.89
C LYS A 25 -2.64 -5.51 -0.19
N ASP A 26 -2.90 -4.36 0.40
CA ASP A 26 -1.89 -3.52 1.02
C ASP A 26 -1.77 -3.87 2.51
N THR A 27 -0.56 -4.16 2.96
CA THR A 27 -0.29 -4.44 4.38
C THR A 27 -0.29 -3.17 5.23
N VAL A 28 -0.47 -3.33 6.55
CA VAL A 28 -0.32 -2.25 7.53
C VAL A 28 1.04 -1.56 7.41
N PHE A 29 2.10 -2.30 7.07
CA PHE A 29 3.42 -1.73 6.85
C PHE A 29 3.41 -0.66 5.75
N ARG A 30 2.77 -0.95 4.61
CA ARG A 30 2.62 0.02 3.52
C ARG A 30 1.72 1.20 3.91
N LEU A 31 0.69 0.96 4.72
CA LEU A 31 -0.15 2.03 5.24
C LEU A 31 0.63 3.01 6.15
N LEU A 32 1.52 2.48 6.99
CA LEU A 32 2.37 3.28 7.88
C LEU A 32 3.40 4.09 7.10
N TYR A 33 3.99 3.50 6.06
CA TYR A 33 5.10 4.09 5.28
C TYR A 33 4.66 4.56 3.89
N GLN A 34 3.48 5.17 3.80
CA GLN A 34 2.89 5.62 2.54
C GLN A 34 3.35 7.00 2.06
N ASN A 35 3.96 7.81 2.93
CA ASN A 35 4.35 9.18 2.62
C ASN A 35 5.86 9.42 2.85
N ARG A 36 6.39 10.49 2.26
CA ARG A 36 7.83 10.83 2.31
C ARG A 36 8.37 11.01 3.72
N GLU A 37 7.60 11.64 4.61
CA GLU A 37 7.96 11.86 6.01
C GLU A 37 8.21 10.53 6.73
N LYS A 38 7.29 9.58 6.59
CA LYS A 38 7.39 8.26 7.23
C LYS A 38 8.51 7.41 6.62
N LEU A 39 8.76 7.54 5.33
CA LEU A 39 9.89 6.87 4.67
C LEU A 39 11.24 7.39 5.16
N LEU A 40 11.37 8.71 5.34
CA LEU A 40 12.58 9.30 5.91
C LEU A 40 12.77 8.89 7.38
N GLU A 41 11.69 8.84 8.16
CA GLU A 41 11.71 8.32 9.53
C GLU A 41 12.19 6.87 9.59
N LEU A 42 11.69 6.01 8.69
CA LEU A 42 12.14 4.63 8.56
C LEU A 42 13.63 4.55 8.20
N TYR A 43 14.08 5.33 7.21
CA TYR A 43 15.47 5.40 6.80
C TYR A 43 16.37 5.80 7.96
N ASN A 44 16.01 6.87 8.67
CA ASN A 44 16.74 7.40 9.82
C ASN A 44 16.85 6.37 10.94
N ALA A 45 15.74 5.70 11.28
CA ALA A 45 15.70 4.71 12.35
C ALA A 45 16.59 3.49 12.05
N LEU A 46 16.66 3.04 10.80
CA LEU A 46 17.44 1.87 10.41
C LEU A 46 18.92 2.17 10.15
N ASN A 47 19.24 3.38 9.67
CA ASN A 47 20.61 3.78 9.33
C ASN A 47 21.31 4.60 10.42
N GLY A 48 20.60 4.96 11.50
CA GLY A 48 21.16 5.78 12.59
C GLY A 48 21.42 7.24 12.17
N THR A 49 20.66 7.73 11.20
CA THR A 49 20.78 9.08 10.63
C THR A 49 19.65 9.99 11.14
N ALA A 50 19.72 11.29 10.85
CA ALA A 50 18.77 12.29 11.32
C ALA A 50 18.45 13.34 10.23
N TYR A 51 18.12 12.87 9.03
CA TYR A 51 17.71 13.74 7.93
C TYR A 51 16.31 14.31 8.17
N GLU A 52 16.14 15.60 7.88
CA GLU A 52 14.86 16.32 8.08
C GLU A 52 14.20 16.74 6.75
N ASP A 53 14.99 16.83 5.67
CA ASP A 53 14.49 17.23 4.36
C ASP A 53 13.80 16.07 3.64
N THR A 54 12.47 16.06 3.73
CA THR A 54 11.61 15.08 3.07
C THR A 54 11.43 15.35 1.58
N GLY A 55 11.81 16.53 1.07
CA GLY A 55 11.76 16.88 -0.34
C GLY A 55 12.76 16.10 -1.19
N ALA A 56 13.85 15.62 -0.57
CA ALA A 56 14.87 14.79 -1.19
C ALA A 56 14.48 13.30 -1.31
N VAL A 57 13.35 12.87 -0.73
CA VAL A 57 12.86 11.49 -0.82
C VAL A 57 12.00 11.31 -2.06
N GLU A 58 12.49 10.54 -3.01
CA GLU A 58 11.72 10.13 -4.18
C GLU A 58 11.10 8.74 -3.93
N ILE A 59 9.78 8.68 -3.86
CA ILE A 59 9.08 7.42 -3.68
C ILE A 59 9.08 6.69 -5.02
N CYS A 60 9.96 5.69 -5.15
CA CYS A 60 10.03 4.82 -6.33
C CYS A 60 9.16 3.57 -6.18
N THR A 61 8.10 3.60 -5.35
CA THR A 61 7.30 2.42 -5.00
C THR A 61 6.99 1.60 -6.24
N LEU A 62 7.57 0.40 -6.29
CA LEU A 62 7.37 -0.58 -7.34
C LEU A 62 5.86 -0.80 -7.52
N GLU A 63 5.28 -0.25 -8.58
CA GLU A 63 3.92 -0.61 -8.98
C GLU A 63 3.91 -2.08 -9.39
N ASN A 64 3.53 -2.96 -8.45
CA ASN A 64 3.09 -4.34 -8.68
C ASN A 64 4.06 -5.24 -9.45
N ALA A 65 5.37 -5.05 -9.34
CA ALA A 65 6.25 -5.67 -10.31
C ALA A 65 6.60 -7.14 -9.98
N ILE A 66 6.51 -7.61 -8.73
CA ILE A 66 7.32 -8.79 -8.34
C ILE A 66 6.55 -9.99 -7.80
N TYR A 67 5.40 -9.88 -7.12
CA TYR A 67 4.59 -11.08 -6.78
C TYR A 67 3.10 -10.77 -6.61
N MET A 68 2.23 -11.63 -7.15
CA MET A 68 0.78 -11.52 -7.01
C MET A 68 0.29 -12.05 -5.66
N GLU A 69 -0.17 -11.15 -4.78
CA GLU A 69 -1.48 -11.17 -4.07
C GLU A 69 -1.50 -10.17 -2.89
N VAL A 70 -0.37 -9.91 -2.23
CA VAL A 70 -0.23 -8.97 -1.10
C VAL A 70 1.04 -8.13 -1.26
N LYS A 71 0.92 -6.81 -1.07
CA LYS A 71 2.03 -5.84 -1.11
C LYS A 71 2.53 -5.57 0.31
N ASN A 72 3.74 -6.02 0.61
CA ASN A 72 4.39 -5.88 1.92
C ASN A 72 5.75 -5.18 1.87
N ASP A 73 6.19 -4.81 0.67
CA ASP A 73 7.42 -4.10 0.41
C ASP A 73 7.20 -2.60 0.14
N VAL A 74 8.24 -1.83 0.42
CA VAL A 74 8.34 -0.39 0.21
C VAL A 74 9.72 -0.10 -0.35
N SER A 75 9.78 0.62 -1.46
CA SER A 75 11.02 1.10 -2.09
C SER A 75 11.00 2.61 -2.27
N PHE A 76 12.14 3.25 -2.03
CA PHE A 76 12.34 4.68 -2.29
C PHE A 76 13.81 4.99 -2.57
N LEU A 77 14.03 6.06 -3.33
CA LEU A 77 15.34 6.62 -3.61
C LEU A 77 15.59 7.80 -2.67
N PHE A 78 16.74 7.79 -2.03
CA PHE A 78 17.20 8.87 -1.15
C PHE A 78 18.72 8.96 -1.25
N ASP A 79 19.25 10.17 -1.48
CA ASP A 79 20.71 10.41 -1.61
C ASP A 79 21.40 9.50 -2.64
N SER A 80 20.78 9.30 -3.81
CA SER A 80 21.24 8.38 -4.86
C SER A 80 21.35 6.90 -4.42
N GLN A 81 20.82 6.56 -3.24
CA GLN A 81 20.73 5.21 -2.73
C GLN A 81 19.29 4.71 -2.81
N MET A 82 19.12 3.53 -3.37
CA MET A 82 17.83 2.85 -3.40
C MET A 82 17.66 2.04 -2.11
N SER A 83 16.65 2.37 -1.33
CA SER A 83 16.27 1.65 -0.12
C SER A 83 15.07 0.75 -0.40
N LEU A 84 15.20 -0.54 -0.04
CA LEU A 84 14.14 -1.53 -0.16
C LEU A 84 13.89 -2.17 1.20
N TYR A 85 12.65 -2.11 1.68
CA TYR A 85 12.24 -2.69 2.94
C TYR A 85 11.04 -3.60 2.74
N GLU A 86 11.10 -4.80 3.30
CA GLU A 86 10.00 -5.75 3.28
C GLU A 86 9.66 -6.18 4.71
N HIS A 87 8.39 -6.02 5.08
CA HIS A 87 7.89 -6.51 6.35
C HIS A 87 7.49 -7.98 6.28
N GLN A 88 7.99 -8.77 7.23
CA GLN A 88 7.68 -10.19 7.40
C GLN A 88 7.14 -10.44 8.80
N SER A 89 5.89 -10.93 8.90
CA SER A 89 5.27 -11.28 10.20
C SER A 89 5.78 -12.61 10.76
N SER A 90 6.38 -13.45 9.92
CA SER A 90 6.92 -14.77 10.25
C SER A 90 8.28 -14.96 9.59
N PHE A 91 9.13 -15.80 10.17
CA PHE A 91 10.41 -16.13 9.57
C PHE A 91 10.22 -16.79 8.19
N ASN A 92 10.92 -16.28 7.17
CA ASN A 92 10.88 -16.78 5.81
C ASN A 92 12.31 -17.05 5.32
N PRO A 93 12.74 -18.32 5.18
CA PRO A 93 14.09 -18.64 4.73
C PRO A 93 14.35 -18.29 3.25
N ASN A 94 13.30 -18.05 2.46
CA ASN A 94 13.41 -17.69 1.05
C ASN A 94 13.65 -16.18 0.84
N MET A 95 13.74 -15.37 1.92
CA MET A 95 13.98 -13.94 1.83
C MET A 95 15.21 -13.56 0.99
N PRO A 96 16.37 -14.23 1.10
CA PRO A 96 17.54 -13.89 0.27
C PRO A 96 17.31 -14.09 -1.23
N LEU A 97 16.58 -15.14 -1.61
CA LEU A 97 16.24 -15.39 -3.01
C LEU A 97 15.22 -14.37 -3.53
N ARG A 98 14.25 -13.99 -2.70
CA ARG A 98 13.27 -12.95 -3.02
C ARG A 98 13.94 -11.59 -3.21
N ASP A 99 14.88 -11.24 -2.33
CA ASP A 99 15.68 -10.01 -2.42
C ASP A 99 16.51 -9.96 -3.71
N LEU A 100 17.12 -11.09 -4.11
CA LEU A 100 17.79 -11.19 -5.41
C LEU A 100 16.85 -10.86 -6.57
N PHE A 101 15.60 -11.35 -6.56
CA PHE A 101 14.63 -11.03 -7.59
C PHE A 101 14.20 -9.56 -7.58
N TYR A 102 14.11 -8.94 -6.40
CA TYR A 102 13.83 -7.51 -6.28
C TYR A 102 14.93 -6.67 -6.93
N ILE A 103 16.18 -6.94 -6.58
CA ILE A 103 17.33 -6.20 -7.12
C ILE A 103 17.47 -6.44 -8.62
N ALA A 104 17.39 -7.70 -9.07
CA ALA A 104 17.60 -8.08 -10.47
C ALA A 104 16.55 -7.51 -11.44
N ARG A 105 15.38 -7.11 -10.94
CA ARG A 105 14.31 -6.53 -11.76
C ARG A 105 14.28 -5.00 -11.72
N GLN A 106 14.91 -4.40 -10.73
CA GLN A 106 15.00 -2.96 -10.56
C GLN A 106 16.23 -2.35 -11.26
N LEU A 107 17.23 -3.18 -11.55
CA LEU A 107 18.31 -2.94 -12.52
C LEU A 107 17.85 -3.26 -13.94
#